data_AF-A0A7I8CT61-F1
#
_entry.id   AF-A0A7I8CT61-F1
#
_cell.length_a   1.000
_cell.length_b   1.000
_cell.length_c   1.000
_cell.angle_alpha   90.00
_cell.angle_beta   90.00
_cell.angle_gamma   90.00
#
_symmetry.space_group_name_H-M   'P 1'
#
loop_
_entity.id
_entity.type
_entity.pdbx_description
1 polymer ?
#
loop_
_entity_poly.entity_id
_entity_poly.type
_entity_poly.pdbx_seq_one_letter_code
_entity_poly.pdbx_strand_id
1 'polypeptide(L)'
;MVAVGLWGAQLGRPAIWVLPVTFPIVMAFGAVIGGLGVPIPGIEVGIALSALALGAAVALALTPPLWIAGLLVAAFAICHGHAHGAELPGSANAMTYAIGFVAATGSLHALGILIGTVNRWKAGGYALRAGGAVISGCGVYFLTYAIRGA
;
A
#
# COMPACT_ATOMS: atom_id res chain seq x y z
N MET A 1 2.19 2.49 -0.33
CA MET A 1 3.34 1.55 -0.37
C MET A 1 4.10 1.50 0.94
N VAL A 2 4.79 2.56 1.38
CA VAL A 2 5.61 2.55 2.62
C VAL A 2 4.88 1.98 3.85
N ALA A 3 3.59 2.31 4.04
CA ALA A 3 2.76 1.78 5.12
C ALA A 3 2.69 0.24 5.19
N VAL A 4 2.73 -0.46 4.06
CA VAL A 4 2.75 -1.94 4.01
C VAL A 4 4.04 -2.47 4.63
N GLY A 5 5.18 -1.84 4.33
CA GLY A 5 6.47 -2.20 4.93
C GLY A 5 6.54 -1.90 6.42
N LEU A 6 6.04 -0.72 6.83
CA LEU A 6 5.96 -0.33 8.25
C LEU A 6 5.13 -1.32 9.05
N TRP A 7 3.95 -1.66 8.54
CA TRP A 7 3.03 -2.57 9.23
C TRP A 7 3.55 -4.00 9.24
N GLY A 8 4.14 -4.48 8.13
CA GLY A 8 4.82 -5.77 8.09
C GLY A 8 5.94 -5.89 9.12
N ALA A 9 6.74 -4.83 9.31
CA ALA A 9 7.77 -4.78 10.34
C ALA A 9 7.19 -4.78 11.77
N GLN A 10 6.09 -4.07 12.01
CA GLN A 10 5.40 -4.09 13.31
C GLN A 10 4.79 -5.46 13.64
N LEU A 11 4.22 -6.15 12.64
CA LEU A 11 3.63 -7.49 12.80
C LEU A 11 4.69 -8.60 12.96
N GLY A 12 5.93 -8.34 12.52
CA GLY A 12 7.04 -9.29 12.65
C GLY A 12 6.97 -10.46 11.65
N ARG A 13 7.68 -11.55 11.94
CA ARG A 13 7.73 -12.71 11.04
C ARG A 13 6.47 -13.59 11.22
N PRO A 14 5.86 -14.09 10.13
CA PRO A 14 6.29 -13.98 8.73
C PRO A 14 5.75 -12.75 7.97
N ALA A 15 4.90 -11.91 8.59
CA ALA A 15 4.22 -10.78 7.95
C ALA A 15 5.17 -9.76 7.29
N ILE A 16 6.36 -9.54 7.87
CA ILE A 16 7.42 -8.70 7.32
C ILE A 16 7.85 -9.08 5.90
N TRP A 17 7.61 -10.33 5.49
CA TRP A 17 7.87 -10.80 4.12
C TRP A 17 6.58 -10.99 3.33
N VAL A 18 5.55 -11.57 3.96
CA VAL A 18 4.30 -11.90 3.28
C VAL A 18 3.64 -10.64 2.72
N LEU A 19 3.44 -9.59 3.53
CA LEU A 19 2.70 -8.41 3.05
C LEU A 19 3.43 -7.68 1.91
N PRO A 20 4.75 -7.38 2.02
CA PRO A 20 5.50 -6.71 0.97
C PRO A 20 5.62 -7.48 -0.35
N VAL A 21 5.52 -8.81 -0.32
CA VAL A 21 5.56 -9.68 -1.51
C VAL A 21 4.15 -9.84 -2.10
N THR A 22 3.13 -10.03 -1.28
CA THR A 22 1.73 -10.15 -1.72
C THR A 22 1.30 -8.90 -2.49
N PHE A 23 1.63 -7.72 -1.99
CA PHE A 23 1.18 -6.47 -2.61
C PHE A 23 1.59 -6.33 -4.09
N PRO A 24 2.87 -6.35 -4.50
CA PRO A 24 3.25 -6.19 -5.91
C PRO A 24 2.75 -7.33 -6.81
N ILE A 25 2.63 -8.56 -6.28
CA ILE A 25 2.05 -9.69 -7.04
C ILE A 25 0.60 -9.38 -7.40
N VAL A 26 -0.23 -9.03 -6.40
CA VAL A 26 -1.65 -8.73 -6.62
C VAL A 26 -1.83 -7.44 -7.44
N MET A 27 -0.98 -6.46 -7.19
CA MET A 27 -0.96 -5.19 -7.92
C MET A 27 -0.69 -5.38 -9.41
N ALA A 28 0.16 -6.34 -9.81
CA ALA A 28 0.38 -6.65 -11.21
C ALA A 28 -0.90 -7.11 -11.92
N PHE A 29 -1.75 -7.92 -11.26
CA PHE A 29 -3.06 -8.28 -11.81
C PHE A 29 -3.98 -7.07 -11.95
N GLY A 30 -4.02 -6.20 -10.93
CA GLY A 30 -4.74 -4.92 -11.02
C GLY A 30 -4.28 -4.08 -12.21
N ALA A 31 -2.98 -3.99 -12.44
CA ALA A 31 -2.39 -3.22 -13.55
C ALA A 31 -2.75 -3.78 -14.92
N VAL A 32 -2.83 -5.12 -15.07
CA VAL A 32 -3.34 -5.72 -16.31
C VAL A 32 -4.78 -5.30 -16.55
N ILE A 33 -5.64 -5.35 -15.53
CA ILE A 33 -7.05 -4.97 -15.65
C ILE A 33 -7.19 -3.48 -16.05
N GLY A 34 -6.42 -2.60 -15.39
CA GLY A 34 -6.38 -1.17 -15.69
C GLY A 34 -5.86 -0.86 -17.09
N GLY A 35 -4.79 -1.52 -17.52
CA GLY A 35 -4.20 -1.35 -18.85
C GLY A 35 -5.08 -1.88 -19.98
N LEU A 36 -5.98 -2.83 -19.71
CA LEU A 36 -7.02 -3.27 -20.64
C LEU A 36 -8.20 -2.28 -20.72
N GLY A 37 -8.20 -1.21 -19.92
CA GLY A 37 -9.26 -0.21 -19.91
C GLY A 37 -10.56 -0.69 -19.27
N VAL A 38 -10.54 -1.78 -18.49
CA VAL A 38 -11.72 -2.27 -17.78
C VAL A 38 -12.05 -1.30 -16.65
N PRO A 39 -13.20 -0.61 -16.68
CA PRO A 39 -13.52 0.37 -15.65
C PRO A 39 -13.89 -0.33 -14.34
N ILE A 40 -13.25 0.09 -13.25
CA ILE A 40 -13.62 -0.29 -11.89
C ILE A 40 -14.05 1.00 -11.16
N PRO A 41 -15.30 1.09 -10.67
CA PRO A 41 -15.75 2.27 -9.95
C PRO A 41 -15.03 2.39 -8.59
N GLY A 42 -14.78 3.62 -8.16
CA GLY A 42 -14.26 3.90 -6.81
C GLY A 42 -12.78 3.56 -6.60
N ILE A 43 -11.96 3.50 -7.64
CA ILE A 43 -10.52 3.22 -7.53
C ILE A 43 -9.81 4.27 -6.65
N GLU A 44 -10.09 5.56 -6.85
CA GLU A 44 -9.53 6.64 -6.04
C GLU A 44 -9.95 6.51 -4.55
N VAL A 45 -11.21 6.14 -4.30
CA VAL A 45 -11.72 5.87 -2.95
C VAL A 45 -10.98 4.69 -2.33
N GLY A 46 -10.77 3.60 -3.08
CA GLY A 46 -10.01 2.43 -2.63
C GLY A 46 -8.55 2.77 -2.29
N ILE A 47 -7.90 3.61 -3.11
CA ILE A 47 -6.55 4.11 -2.86
C ILE A 47 -6.51 4.96 -1.58
N ALA A 48 -7.45 5.90 -1.42
CA ALA A 48 -7.51 6.75 -0.23
C ALA A 48 -7.78 5.93 1.05
N LEU A 49 -8.72 4.98 0.98
CA LEU A 49 -9.03 4.04 2.07
C LEU A 49 -7.81 3.20 2.44
N SER A 50 -6.95 2.83 1.47
CA SER A 50 -5.73 2.09 1.77
C SER A 50 -4.77 2.87 2.67
N ALA A 51 -4.59 4.17 2.41
CA ALA A 51 -3.75 5.05 3.21
C ALA A 51 -4.37 5.25 4.61
N LEU A 52 -5.67 5.49 4.67
CA LEU A 52 -6.42 5.61 5.92
C LEU A 52 -6.27 4.36 6.79
N ALA A 53 -6.60 3.19 6.24
CA ALA A 53 -6.66 1.92 6.96
C ALA A 53 -5.27 1.41 7.36
N LEU A 54 -4.29 1.39 6.45
CA LEU A 54 -2.93 0.93 6.77
C LEU A 54 -2.22 1.94 7.69
N GLY A 55 -2.43 3.24 7.51
CA GLY A 55 -1.95 4.27 8.43
C GLY A 55 -2.52 4.08 9.83
N ALA A 56 -3.83 3.85 9.95
CA ALA A 56 -4.49 3.57 11.23
C ALA A 56 -3.97 2.28 11.87
N ALA A 57 -3.75 1.22 11.07
CA ALA A 57 -3.19 -0.02 11.56
C ALA A 57 -1.79 0.19 12.17
N VAL A 58 -0.96 1.02 11.55
CA VAL A 58 0.36 1.40 12.08
C VAL A 58 0.24 2.29 13.33
N ALA A 59 -0.64 3.28 13.29
CA ALA A 59 -0.86 4.25 14.37
C ALA A 59 -1.33 3.60 15.68
N LEU A 60 -2.22 2.63 15.53
CA LEU A 60 -2.82 1.88 16.64
C LEU A 60 -2.03 0.61 16.97
N ALA A 61 -0.95 0.33 16.23
CA ALA A 61 -0.14 -0.89 16.35
C ALA A 61 -1.01 -2.16 16.32
N LEU A 62 -1.95 -2.24 15.37
CA LEU A 62 -2.87 -3.35 15.26
C LEU A 62 -2.13 -4.64 14.87
N THR A 63 -2.44 -5.72 15.57
CA THR A 63 -1.85 -7.05 15.35
C THR A 63 -2.91 -8.10 14.98
N PRO A 64 -3.62 -7.95 13.84
CA PRO A 64 -4.60 -8.95 13.43
C PRO A 64 -3.90 -10.25 12.97
N PRO A 65 -4.65 -11.37 12.88
CA PRO A 65 -4.20 -12.57 12.19
C PRO A 65 -3.62 -12.28 10.81
N LEU A 66 -2.54 -12.99 10.45
CA LEU A 66 -1.80 -12.79 9.19
C LEU A 66 -2.70 -12.82 7.94
N TRP A 67 -3.69 -13.72 7.91
CA TRP A 67 -4.59 -13.85 6.77
C TRP A 67 -5.47 -12.60 6.57
N ILE A 68 -5.89 -11.93 7.67
CA ILE A 68 -6.64 -10.66 7.59
C ILE A 68 -5.73 -9.57 7.03
N ALA A 69 -4.51 -9.46 7.55
CA ALA A 69 -3.55 -8.48 7.05
C ALA A 69 -3.23 -8.70 5.56
N GLY A 70 -3.04 -9.95 5.15
CA GLY A 70 -2.80 -10.34 3.76
C GLY A 70 -3.97 -9.99 2.84
N LEU A 71 -5.21 -10.31 3.23
CA LEU A 71 -6.41 -9.96 2.45
C LEU A 71 -6.58 -8.45 2.31
N LEU A 72 -6.38 -7.68 3.39
CA LEU A 72 -6.47 -6.23 3.37
C LEU A 72 -5.45 -5.62 2.39
N VAL A 73 -4.19 -6.06 2.48
CA VAL A 73 -3.09 -5.61 1.62
C VAL A 73 -3.35 -6.00 0.16
N ALA A 74 -3.83 -7.22 -0.10
CA ALA A 74 -4.19 -7.69 -1.43
C ALA A 74 -5.34 -6.88 -2.04
N ALA A 75 -6.41 -6.63 -1.28
CA ALA A 75 -7.55 -5.85 -1.77
C ALA A 75 -7.13 -4.43 -2.20
N PHE A 76 -6.31 -3.75 -1.39
CA PHE A 76 -5.79 -2.43 -1.76
C PHE A 76 -4.82 -2.49 -2.95
N ALA A 77 -4.02 -3.55 -3.06
CA ALA A 77 -3.10 -3.74 -4.18
C ALA A 77 -3.81 -3.73 -5.54
N ILE A 78 -5.03 -4.27 -5.63
CA ILE A 78 -5.84 -4.23 -6.86
C ILE A 78 -6.11 -2.78 -7.28
N CYS A 79 -6.51 -1.91 -6.34
CA CYS A 79 -6.86 -0.52 -6.63
C CYS A 79 -5.63 0.27 -7.13
N HIS A 80 -4.51 0.13 -6.43
CA HIS A 80 -3.24 0.75 -6.83
C HIS A 80 -2.78 0.22 -8.19
N GLY A 81 -2.84 -1.09 -8.38
CA GLY A 81 -2.46 -1.73 -9.64
C GLY A 81 -3.27 -1.20 -10.79
N HIS A 82 -4.61 -1.20 -10.65
CA HIS A 82 -5.53 -0.71 -11.66
C HIS A 82 -5.24 0.73 -12.08
N ALA A 83 -5.08 1.65 -11.12
CA ALA A 83 -4.74 3.05 -11.41
C ALA A 83 -3.45 3.17 -12.24
N HIS A 84 -2.37 2.50 -11.82
CA HIS A 84 -1.10 2.54 -12.54
C HIS A 84 -1.16 1.86 -13.91
N GLY A 85 -1.94 0.79 -14.06
CA GLY A 85 -2.18 0.17 -15.35
C GLY A 85 -2.91 1.07 -16.33
N ALA A 86 -3.94 1.79 -15.84
CA ALA A 86 -4.71 2.74 -16.63
C ALA A 86 -3.89 3.98 -17.04
N GLU A 87 -2.92 4.38 -16.22
CA GLU A 87 -2.01 5.49 -16.46
C GLU A 87 -0.82 5.15 -17.37
N LEU A 88 -0.70 3.90 -17.85
CA LEU A 88 0.39 3.50 -18.73
C LEU A 88 0.42 4.41 -19.98
N PRO A 89 1.51 5.18 -20.21
CA PRO A 89 1.57 6.05 -21.37
C PRO A 89 1.55 5.21 -22.65
N GLY A 90 0.72 5.59 -23.64
CA GLY A 90 0.62 4.85 -24.90
C GLY A 90 1.94 4.74 -25.68
N SER A 91 2.91 5.61 -25.40
CA SER A 91 4.26 5.59 -25.96
C SER A 91 5.27 4.78 -25.13
N ALA A 92 4.91 4.32 -23.94
CA ALA A 92 5.81 3.57 -23.06
C ALA A 92 5.80 2.08 -23.42
N ASN A 93 6.96 1.43 -23.23
CA ASN A 93 7.02 -0.02 -23.30
C ASN A 93 6.42 -0.62 -22.01
N ALA A 94 5.38 -1.44 -22.16
CA ALA A 94 4.65 -2.02 -21.03
C ALA A 94 5.55 -2.87 -20.11
N MET A 95 6.51 -3.60 -20.67
CA MET A 95 7.42 -4.47 -19.91
C MET A 95 8.38 -3.66 -19.04
N THR A 96 9.00 -2.61 -19.59
CA THR A 96 9.93 -1.77 -18.82
C THR A 96 9.21 -0.96 -17.75
N TYR A 97 8.00 -0.48 -18.04
CA TYR A 97 7.13 0.16 -17.05
C TYR A 97 6.81 -0.81 -15.90
N ALA A 98 6.38 -2.04 -16.22
CA ALA A 98 6.05 -3.04 -15.20
C ALA A 98 7.25 -3.39 -14.31
N ILE A 99 8.44 -3.58 -14.89
CA ILE A 99 9.67 -3.84 -14.13
C ILE A 99 10.01 -2.68 -13.20
N GLY A 100 10.01 -1.45 -13.74
CA GLY A 100 10.29 -0.25 -12.95
C GLY A 100 9.28 -0.05 -11.83
N PHE A 101 8.01 -0.33 -12.10
CA PHE A 101 6.92 -0.21 -11.14
C PHE A 101 7.00 -1.23 -10.00
N VAL A 102 7.25 -2.51 -10.31
CA VAL A 102 7.47 -3.56 -9.30
C VAL A 102 8.73 -3.24 -8.49
N ALA A 103 9.81 -2.79 -9.13
CA ALA A 103 11.04 -2.41 -8.45
C ALA A 103 10.82 -1.22 -7.49
N ALA A 104 10.19 -0.14 -7.96
CA ALA A 104 9.88 1.03 -7.14
C ALA A 104 8.98 0.67 -5.95
N THR A 105 7.96 -0.15 -6.17
CA THR A 105 7.07 -0.64 -5.11
C THR A 105 7.83 -1.46 -4.08
N GLY A 106 8.68 -2.39 -4.55
CA GLY A 106 9.56 -3.18 -3.70
C GLY A 106 10.52 -2.31 -2.87
N SER A 107 11.13 -1.29 -3.47
CA SER A 107 12.00 -0.34 -2.78
C SER A 107 11.26 0.46 -1.70
N LEU A 108 10.04 0.92 -1.97
CA LEU A 108 9.21 1.62 -0.99
C LEU A 108 8.79 0.70 0.16
N HIS A 109 8.51 -0.58 -0.11
CA HIS A 109 8.26 -1.55 0.96
C HIS A 109 9.52 -1.81 1.79
N ALA A 110 10.67 -2.00 1.16
CA ALA A 110 11.94 -2.19 1.85
C ALA A 110 12.28 -0.97 2.73
N LEU A 111 12.05 0.24 2.24
CA LEU A 111 12.20 1.48 3.01
C LEU A 111 11.24 1.49 4.21
N GLY A 112 9.98 1.12 4.01
CA GLY A 112 9.01 0.98 5.10
C GLY A 112 9.45 -0.04 6.15
N ILE A 113 9.97 -1.19 5.74
CA ILE A 113 10.50 -2.21 6.66
C ILE A 113 11.70 -1.65 7.43
N LEU A 114 12.63 -0.99 6.74
CA LEU A 114 13.84 -0.41 7.33
C LEU A 114 13.47 0.61 8.41
N ILE A 115 12.56 1.53 8.11
CA ILE A 115 12.02 2.48 9.09
C ILE A 115 11.34 1.70 10.23
N GLY A 116 10.55 0.69 9.91
CA GLY A 116 9.86 -0.16 10.88
C GLY A 116 10.77 -0.88 11.88
N THR A 117 12.05 -1.10 11.57
CA THR A 117 13.00 -1.74 12.50
C THR A 117 13.26 -0.93 13.78
N VAL A 118 12.99 0.40 13.76
CA VAL A 118 13.12 1.25 14.95
C VAL A 118 12.11 0.88 16.04
N ASN A 119 11.07 0.09 15.73
CA ASN A 119 10.08 -0.42 16.68
C ASN A 119 10.70 -1.21 17.85
N ARG A 120 11.94 -1.70 17.70
CA ARG A 120 12.69 -2.36 18.77
C ARG A 120 12.96 -1.46 19.98
N TRP A 121 12.87 -0.15 19.83
CA TRP A 121 13.01 0.83 20.91
C TRP A 121 11.66 1.48 21.22
N LYS A 122 11.38 1.75 22.50
CA LYS A 122 10.13 2.40 22.93
C LYS A 122 9.86 3.72 22.19
N ALA A 123 10.87 4.57 22.07
CA ALA A 123 10.77 5.84 21.32
C ALA A 123 10.48 5.62 19.83
N GLY A 124 11.10 4.61 19.22
CA GLY A 124 10.84 4.25 17.84
C GLY A 124 9.42 3.74 17.62
N GLY A 125 8.86 2.98 18.56
CA GLY A 125 7.45 2.58 18.55
C GLY A 125 6.50 3.79 18.52
N TYR A 126 6.75 4.81 19.34
CA TYR A 126 5.97 6.06 19.28
C TYR A 126 6.14 6.80 17.96
N ALA A 127 7.36 6.88 17.42
CA ALA A 127 7.63 7.53 16.14
C ALA A 127 6.89 6.84 14.98
N LEU A 128 6.88 5.51 14.94
CA LEU A 128 6.13 4.76 13.94
C LEU A 128 4.63 5.02 14.02
N ARG A 129 4.09 5.06 15.24
CA ARG A 129 2.66 5.34 15.47
C ARG A 129 2.28 6.75 15.03
N ALA A 130 3.14 7.73 15.30
CA ALA A 130 2.95 9.09 14.80
C ALA A 130 2.99 9.14 13.26
N GLY A 131 3.94 8.46 12.64
CA GLY A 131 3.99 8.31 11.18
C GLY A 131 2.73 7.65 10.60
N GLY A 132 2.24 6.60 11.24
CA GLY A 132 0.96 5.96 10.90
C GLY A 132 -0.22 6.93 10.97
N ALA A 133 -0.28 7.76 12.02
CA ALA A 133 -1.32 8.76 12.18
C ALA A 133 -1.28 9.83 11.09
N VAL A 134 -0.07 10.27 10.69
CA VAL A 134 0.11 11.19 9.55
C VAL A 134 -0.37 10.55 8.24
N ILE A 135 0.04 9.31 7.96
CA ILE A 135 -0.41 8.58 6.76
C ILE A 135 -1.93 8.44 6.76
N SER A 136 -2.51 8.10 7.91
CA SER A 136 -3.96 7.95 8.09
C SER A 136 -4.70 9.28 7.85
N GLY A 137 -4.18 10.39 8.38
CA GLY A 137 -4.70 11.74 8.17
C GLY A 137 -4.65 12.17 6.69
N CYS A 138 -3.55 11.88 5.98
CA CYS A 138 -3.49 12.04 4.53
C CYS A 138 -4.55 11.19 3.83
N GLY A 139 -4.77 9.96 4.28
CA GLY A 139 -5.84 9.08 3.79
C GLY A 139 -7.23 9.71 3.96
N VAL A 140 -7.54 10.31 5.12
CA VAL A 140 -8.78 11.06 5.33
C VAL A 140 -8.90 12.21 4.33
N TYR A 141 -7.84 13.01 4.17
CA TYR A 141 -7.82 14.12 3.22
C TYR A 141 -8.13 13.65 1.80
N PHE A 142 -7.40 12.66 1.29
CA PHE A 142 -7.63 12.12 -0.05
C PHE A 142 -9.01 11.46 -0.19
N LEU A 143 -9.53 10.85 0.87
CA LEU A 143 -10.86 10.25 0.85
C LEU A 143 -11.95 11.32 0.70
N THR A 144 -11.82 12.45 1.41
CA THR A 144 -12.77 13.56 1.25
C THR A 144 -12.71 14.18 -0.15
N TYR A 145 -11.53 14.21 -0.76
CA TYR A 145 -11.37 14.66 -2.15
C TYR A 145 -12.02 13.68 -3.13
N ALA A 146 -11.72 12.38 -3.00
CA ALA A 146 -12.26 11.33 -3.87
C ALA A 146 -13.78 11.22 -3.81
N ILE A 147 -14.40 11.40 -2.63
CA ILE A 147 -15.87 11.35 -2.49
C ILE A 147 -16.54 12.60 -3.08
N ARG A 148 -15.89 13.76 -3.04
CA ARG A 148 -16.43 15.01 -3.58
C ARG A 148 -16.23 15.18 -5.09
N GLY A 149 -15.22 14.50 -5.65
CA GLY A 149 -14.92 14.51 -7.07
C GLY A 149 -15.57 13.38 -7.88
N ALA A 150 -16.20 12.41 -7.21
CA ALA A 150 -16.90 11.27 -7.83
C ALA A 150 -18.40 11.54 -8.06
#